data_AF-A0A3D0DW44-F1
#
_entry.id   AF-A0A3D0DW44-F1
#
_cell.length_a   1.000
_cell.length_b   1.000
_cell.length_c   1.000
_cell.angle_alpha   90.00
_cell.angle_beta   90.00
_cell.angle_gamma   90.00
#
_symmetry.space_group_name_H-M   'P 1'
#
loop_
_entity.id
_entity.type
_entity.pdbx_description
1 polymer ?
#
loop_
_entity_poly.entity_id
_entity_poly.type
_entity_poly.pdbx_seq_one_letter_code
_entity_poly.pdbx_strand_id
1 'polypeptide(L)'
;GSVYQAELMIASGAPQACAMLAAMEPVDAGAWRHTVEEARAELAAWQAQPPVFKDGQAPLDLWQVVQDLQAALPADTIVTNGAGNYASWAHRFWRYGAMRTQLAPTNGAMGYGVPSGVAAKIVEPG
;
A
#
# COMPACT_ATOMS: atom_id res chain seq x y z
N GLY A 1 8.14 -22.79 6.92
CA GLY A 1 6.94 -21.94 6.77
C GLY A 1 6.09 -22.49 5.64
N SER A 2 4.81 -22.13 5.57
CA SER A 2 3.87 -22.66 4.56
C SER A 2 4.19 -22.23 3.11
N VAL A 3 5.04 -21.21 2.94
CA VAL A 3 5.41 -20.64 1.63
C VAL A 3 6.91 -20.78 1.33
N TYR A 4 7.76 -20.59 2.34
CA TYR A 4 9.22 -20.68 2.22
C TYR A 4 9.83 -21.45 3.41
N GLN A 5 10.96 -22.11 3.16
CA GLN A 5 11.75 -22.82 4.17
C GLN A 5 12.85 -21.89 4.68
N ALA A 6 12.63 -21.29 5.86
CA ALA A 6 13.62 -20.44 6.50
C ALA A 6 14.76 -21.28 7.10
N GLU A 7 15.98 -20.75 7.04
CA GLU A 7 17.15 -21.30 7.73
C GLU A 7 17.04 -21.15 9.25
N LEU A 8 16.44 -20.03 9.70
CA LEU A 8 16.18 -19.75 11.10
C LEU A 8 14.71 -19.32 11.28
N MET A 9 13.99 -20.04 12.12
CA MET A 9 12.61 -19.72 12.51
C MET A 9 12.62 -19.02 13.87
N ILE A 10 12.04 -17.82 13.94
CA ILE A 10 11.92 -17.04 15.18
C ILE A 10 10.45 -16.96 15.58
N ALA A 11 10.10 -17.54 16.73
CA ALA A 11 8.74 -17.48 17.28
C ALA A 11 8.54 -16.15 18.03
N SER A 12 8.17 -15.10 17.30
CA SER A 12 7.96 -13.75 17.86
C SER A 12 6.81 -13.02 17.15
N GLY A 13 6.19 -12.06 17.84
CA GLY A 13 5.41 -11.02 17.18
C GLY A 13 6.31 -10.01 16.45
N ALA A 14 5.77 -9.33 15.44
CA ALA A 14 6.53 -8.35 14.65
C ALA A 14 7.06 -7.18 15.50
N PRO A 15 6.28 -6.55 16.43
CA PRO A 15 6.80 -5.47 17.25
C PRO A 15 7.99 -5.87 18.14
N GLN A 16 7.94 -7.06 18.72
CA GLN A 16 9.00 -7.58 19.59
C GLN A 16 10.28 -7.87 18.78
N ALA A 17 10.14 -8.49 17.61
CA ALA A 17 11.27 -8.75 16.73
C ALA A 17 11.91 -7.45 16.23
N CYS A 18 11.12 -6.47 15.80
CA CYS A 18 11.62 -5.16 15.38
C CYS A 18 12.34 -4.41 16.51
N ALA A 19 11.80 -4.45 17.73
CA ALA A 19 12.44 -3.80 18.89
C ALA A 19 13.80 -4.44 19.22
N MET A 20 13.90 -5.77 19.16
CA MET A 20 15.18 -6.46 19.35
C MET A 20 16.19 -6.11 18.26
N LEU A 21 15.79 -6.15 16.99
CA LEU A 21 16.66 -5.80 15.87
C LEU A 21 17.15 -4.35 15.94
N ALA A 22 16.28 -3.42 16.33
CA ALA A 22 16.64 -2.00 16.47
C ALA A 22 17.62 -1.73 17.63
N ALA A 23 17.69 -2.61 18.63
CA ALA A 23 18.62 -2.51 19.74
C ALA A 23 20.01 -3.13 19.45
N MET A 24 20.17 -3.83 18.32
CA MET A 24 21.46 -4.40 17.90
C MET A 24 22.37 -3.32 17.32
N GLU A 25 23.68 -3.59 17.30
CA GLU A 25 24.63 -2.73 16.60
C GLU A 25 24.25 -2.66 15.10
N PRO A 26 24.26 -1.47 14.48
CA PRO A 26 23.97 -1.33 13.06
C PRO A 26 24.93 -2.15 12.21
N VAL A 27 24.38 -2.92 11.27
CA VAL A 27 25.15 -3.63 10.26
C VAL A 27 25.65 -2.63 9.22
N ASP A 28 26.90 -2.75 8.78
CA ASP A 28 27.43 -1.94 7.68
C ASP A 28 26.64 -2.21 6.40
N ALA A 29 25.89 -1.19 5.97
CA ALA A 29 25.03 -1.21 4.81
C ALA A 29 25.69 -0.65 3.54
N GLY A 30 27.00 -0.38 3.55
CA GLY A 30 27.71 0.24 2.44
C GLY A 30 27.50 -0.46 1.09
N ALA A 31 27.54 -1.80 1.09
CA ALA A 31 27.43 -2.61 -0.13
C ALA A 31 26.07 -2.46 -0.84
N TRP A 32 24.98 -2.18 -0.12
CA TRP A 32 23.63 -2.11 -0.68
C TRP A 32 22.98 -0.73 -0.58
N ARG A 33 23.71 0.31 -0.16
CA ARG A 33 23.14 1.66 0.02
C ARG A 33 22.49 2.22 -1.25
N HIS A 34 23.06 1.89 -2.42
CA HIS A 34 22.53 2.28 -3.74
C HIS A 34 21.11 1.77 -4.01
N THR A 35 20.77 0.57 -3.49
CA THR A 35 19.46 -0.07 -3.74
C THR A 35 18.27 0.75 -3.25
N VAL A 36 18.46 1.61 -2.24
CA VAL A 36 17.39 2.49 -1.74
C VAL A 36 17.03 3.57 -2.76
N GLU A 37 18.04 4.15 -3.43
CA GLU A 37 17.84 5.17 -4.45
C GLU A 37 17.22 4.55 -5.71
N GLU A 38 17.70 3.37 -6.11
CA GLU A 38 17.14 2.60 -7.23
C GLU A 38 15.67 2.24 -6.98
N ALA A 39 15.36 1.64 -5.82
CA ALA A 39 13.99 1.26 -5.49
C ALA A 39 13.04 2.48 -5.43
N ARG A 40 13.53 3.65 -4.98
CA ARG A 40 12.76 4.90 -5.01
C ARG A 40 12.50 5.37 -6.44
N ALA A 41 13.50 5.29 -7.32
CA ALA A 41 13.36 5.64 -8.72
C ALA A 41 12.39 4.69 -9.45
N GLU A 42 12.51 3.39 -9.20
CA GLU A 42 11.59 2.37 -9.73
C GLU A 42 10.15 2.59 -9.26
N LEU A 43 9.96 2.86 -7.96
CA LEU A 43 8.64 3.17 -7.41
C LEU A 43 8.06 4.44 -8.05
N ALA A 44 8.85 5.50 -8.19
CA ALA A 44 8.42 6.74 -8.84
C ALA A 44 8.01 6.51 -10.30
N ALA A 45 8.81 5.75 -11.05
CA ALA A 45 8.49 5.37 -12.43
C ALA A 45 7.22 4.51 -12.50
N TRP A 46 7.05 3.56 -11.58
CA TRP A 46 5.87 2.71 -11.50
C TRP A 46 4.60 3.47 -11.09
N GLN A 47 4.72 4.58 -10.35
CA GLN A 47 3.59 5.43 -9.97
C GLN A 47 3.25 6.52 -10.98
N ALA A 48 4.08 6.73 -12.01
CA ALA A 48 3.79 7.68 -13.08
C ALA A 48 2.53 7.29 -13.88
N GLN A 49 1.92 8.28 -14.55
CA GLN A 49 0.74 8.08 -15.38
C GLN A 49 0.98 6.97 -16.42
N PRO A 50 0.16 5.90 -16.42
CA PRO A 50 0.30 4.80 -17.37
C PRO A 50 0.15 5.25 -18.83
N PRO A 51 0.86 4.60 -19.78
CA PRO A 51 0.81 4.94 -21.20
C PRO A 51 -0.61 4.97 -21.79
N VAL A 52 -1.51 4.12 -21.30
CA VAL A 52 -2.91 4.02 -21.77
C VAL A 52 -3.72 5.31 -21.57
N PHE A 53 -3.26 6.24 -20.73
CA PHE A 53 -3.93 7.52 -20.49
C PHE A 53 -3.20 8.73 -21.10
N LYS A 54 -2.02 8.54 -21.70
CA LYS A 54 -1.16 9.66 -22.16
C LYS A 54 -1.69 10.39 -23.40
N ASP A 55 -2.52 9.74 -24.20
CA ASP A 55 -3.13 10.34 -25.40
C ASP A 55 -4.40 11.15 -25.09
N GLY A 56 -4.88 11.12 -23.83
CA GLY A 56 -6.09 11.81 -23.40
C GLY A 56 -7.39 11.28 -24.03
N GLN A 57 -7.37 10.11 -24.68
CA GLN A 57 -8.54 9.55 -25.36
C GLN A 57 -9.39 8.67 -24.46
N ALA A 58 -8.83 8.17 -23.36
CA ALA A 58 -9.56 7.37 -22.40
C ALA A 58 -10.68 8.21 -21.77
N PRO A 59 -11.95 7.73 -21.76
CA PRO A 59 -13.07 8.48 -21.20
C PRO A 59 -12.98 8.64 -19.68
N LEU A 60 -12.14 7.85 -19.02
CA LEU A 60 -11.86 7.92 -17.59
C LEU A 60 -10.40 7.55 -17.33
N ASP A 61 -9.65 8.48 -16.76
CA ASP A 61 -8.30 8.25 -16.25
C ASP A 61 -8.36 7.94 -14.75
N LEU A 62 -8.29 6.65 -14.40
CA LEU A 62 -8.28 6.21 -13.00
C LEU A 62 -6.97 6.56 -12.27
N TRP A 63 -5.87 6.82 -12.99
CA TRP A 63 -4.67 7.36 -12.37
C TRP A 63 -4.93 8.77 -11.88
N GLN A 64 -5.48 9.63 -12.75
CA GLN A 64 -5.81 11.02 -12.40
C GLN A 64 -6.83 11.09 -11.27
N VAL A 65 -7.88 10.25 -11.29
CA VAL A 65 -8.85 10.16 -10.18
C VAL A 65 -8.16 9.91 -8.84
N VAL A 66 -7.19 8.99 -8.78
CA VAL A 66 -6.47 8.69 -7.54
C VAL A 66 -5.57 9.86 -7.12
N GLN A 67 -4.92 10.55 -8.07
CA GLN A 67 -4.13 11.76 -7.77
C GLN A 67 -5.02 12.87 -7.20
N ASP A 68 -6.18 13.11 -7.79
CA ASP A 68 -7.13 14.14 -7.36
C ASP A 68 -7.65 13.83 -5.95
N LEU A 69 -8.05 12.58 -5.70
CA LEU A 69 -8.49 12.15 -4.37
C LEU A 69 -7.38 12.31 -3.33
N GLN A 70 -6.13 11.96 -3.68
CA GLN A 70 -5.00 12.11 -2.78
C GLN A 70 -4.67 13.57 -2.46
N ALA A 71 -4.83 14.48 -3.43
CA ALA A 71 -4.64 15.91 -3.20
C ALA A 71 -5.77 16.53 -2.35
N ALA A 72 -6.99 16.01 -2.47
CA ALA A 72 -8.17 16.55 -1.82
C ALA A 72 -8.42 16.00 -0.41
N LEU A 73 -7.93 14.80 -0.11
CA LEU A 73 -8.28 14.08 1.11
C LEU A 73 -7.12 14.03 2.12
N PRO A 74 -7.42 13.96 3.43
CA PRO A 74 -6.41 13.81 4.48
C PRO A 74 -5.55 12.54 4.33
N ALA A 75 -4.31 12.59 4.84
CA ALA A 75 -3.37 11.46 4.80
C ALA A 75 -3.80 10.23 5.63
N ASP A 76 -4.74 10.41 6.55
CA ASP A 76 -5.36 9.39 7.40
C ASP A 76 -6.71 8.88 6.85
N THR A 77 -7.08 9.25 5.62
CA THR A 77 -8.28 8.74 4.94
C THR A 77 -8.28 7.22 4.85
N ILE A 78 -9.37 6.59 5.30
CA ILE A 78 -9.58 5.15 5.17
C ILE A 78 -10.10 4.83 3.77
N VAL A 79 -9.29 4.14 2.97
CA VAL A 79 -9.67 3.66 1.64
C VAL A 79 -10.24 2.25 1.75
N THR A 80 -11.49 2.08 1.30
CA THR A 80 -12.18 0.79 1.28
C THR A 80 -12.39 0.31 -0.14
N ASN A 81 -12.10 -0.97 -0.42
CA ASN A 81 -12.36 -1.56 -1.73
C ASN A 81 -12.83 -3.02 -1.61
N GLY A 82 -13.43 -3.55 -2.68
CA GLY A 82 -13.65 -4.99 -2.85
C GLY A 82 -12.64 -5.60 -3.82
N ALA A 83 -12.86 -6.85 -4.23
CA ALA A 83 -12.04 -7.47 -5.27
C ALA A 83 -12.44 -7.04 -6.69
N GLY A 84 -11.45 -6.85 -7.56
CA GLY A 84 -11.62 -6.54 -8.98
C GLY A 84 -10.51 -5.63 -9.51
N ASN A 85 -10.44 -5.49 -10.84
CA ASN A 85 -9.38 -4.70 -11.49
C ASN A 85 -9.35 -3.24 -11.01
N TYR A 86 -10.51 -2.66 -10.66
CA TYR A 86 -10.58 -1.29 -10.15
C TYR A 86 -9.78 -1.10 -8.84
N ALA A 87 -9.70 -2.11 -7.98
CA ALA A 87 -8.99 -2.04 -6.70
C ALA A 87 -7.48 -1.85 -6.90
N SER A 88 -6.93 -2.38 -7.99
CA SER A 88 -5.50 -2.26 -8.30
C SER A 88 -5.03 -0.81 -8.44
N TRP A 89 -5.90 0.11 -8.88
CA TRP A 89 -5.57 1.52 -9.02
C TRP A 89 -5.32 2.18 -7.65
N ALA A 90 -6.17 1.90 -6.68
CA ALA A 90 -5.96 2.33 -5.30
C ALA A 90 -4.74 1.63 -4.67
N HIS A 91 -4.51 0.35 -4.94
CA HIS A 91 -3.32 -0.35 -4.41
C HIS A 91 -2.00 0.17 -5.00
N ARG A 92 -2.00 0.63 -6.25
CA ARG A 92 -0.81 1.11 -6.94
C ARG A 92 -0.52 2.58 -6.71
N PHE A 93 -1.54 3.43 -6.77
CA PHE A 93 -1.36 4.87 -6.85
C PHE A 93 -1.72 5.63 -5.58
N TRP A 94 -2.52 5.05 -4.66
CA TRP A 94 -2.79 5.69 -3.38
C TRP A 94 -1.58 5.55 -2.45
N ARG A 95 -1.13 6.67 -1.86
CA ARG A 95 -0.02 6.68 -0.88
C ARG A 95 -0.61 6.52 0.51
N TYR A 96 -0.66 5.29 0.99
CA TYR A 96 -1.06 4.98 2.36
C TYR A 96 -0.02 5.55 3.34
N GLY A 97 -0.45 6.49 4.18
CA GLY A 97 0.41 7.14 5.18
C GLY A 97 0.31 6.45 6.53
N ALA A 98 -0.81 6.64 7.23
CA ALA A 98 -1.04 6.11 8.56
C ALA A 98 -1.44 4.62 8.57
N MET A 99 -1.19 3.94 9.69
CA MET A 99 -1.70 2.59 9.93
C MET A 99 -3.23 2.55 9.89
N ARG A 100 -3.80 1.41 9.48
CA ARG A 100 -5.27 1.16 9.46
C ARG A 100 -6.07 2.04 8.48
N THR A 101 -5.43 2.60 7.46
CA THR A 101 -6.07 3.42 6.41
C THR A 101 -6.49 2.63 5.16
N GLN A 102 -6.42 1.31 5.20
CA GLN A 102 -6.81 0.43 4.09
C GLN A 102 -7.68 -0.73 4.57
N LEU A 103 -8.87 -0.86 4.00
CA LEU A 103 -9.76 -2.00 4.19
C LEU A 103 -10.04 -2.69 2.84
N ALA A 104 -9.43 -3.85 2.64
CA ALA A 104 -9.52 -4.63 1.41
C ALA A 104 -9.63 -6.14 1.72
N PRO A 105 -10.31 -6.95 0.89
CA PRO A 105 -10.47 -8.38 1.13
C PRO A 105 -9.21 -9.17 0.73
N THR A 106 -8.76 -10.07 1.60
CA THR A 106 -7.68 -11.04 1.28
C THR A 106 -8.20 -12.32 0.61
N ASN A 107 -9.49 -12.59 0.71
CA ASN A 107 -10.16 -13.77 0.13
C ASN A 107 -10.78 -13.51 -1.25
N GLY A 108 -10.60 -12.31 -1.81
CA GLY A 108 -11.17 -11.96 -3.12
C GLY A 108 -12.68 -11.66 -3.11
N ALA A 109 -13.27 -11.28 -1.97
CA ALA A 109 -14.69 -10.94 -1.90
C ALA A 109 -15.05 -9.69 -2.73
N MET A 110 -15.73 -9.91 -3.86
CA MET A 110 -16.37 -8.85 -4.66
C MET A 110 -17.58 -8.31 -3.87
N GLY A 111 -17.51 -7.04 -3.43
CA GLY A 111 -18.55 -6.41 -2.60
C GLY A 111 -18.12 -6.03 -1.18
N TYR A 112 -16.89 -6.35 -0.76
CA TYR A 112 -16.37 -5.97 0.56
C TYR A 112 -16.31 -4.44 0.80
N GLY A 113 -16.12 -3.64 -0.26
CA GLY A 113 -15.87 -2.20 -0.15
C GLY A 113 -16.96 -1.41 0.59
N VAL A 114 -18.23 -1.54 0.19
CA VAL A 114 -19.33 -0.78 0.81
C VAL A 114 -19.54 -1.13 2.30
N PRO A 115 -19.72 -2.41 2.70
CA PRO A 115 -19.92 -2.73 4.11
C PRO A 115 -18.69 -2.38 4.97
N SER A 116 -17.47 -2.49 4.43
CA SER A 116 -16.28 -2.05 5.17
C SER A 116 -16.20 -0.53 5.32
N GLY A 117 -16.65 0.25 4.33
CA GLY A 117 -16.77 1.71 4.44
C GLY A 117 -17.78 2.15 5.51
N VAL A 118 -18.94 1.49 5.56
CA VAL A 118 -19.93 1.72 6.63
C VAL A 118 -19.34 1.38 8.00
N ALA A 119 -18.69 0.22 8.14
CA ALA A 119 -18.05 -0.17 9.38
C ALA A 119 -16.94 0.81 9.79
N ALA A 120 -16.12 1.27 8.85
CA ALA A 120 -15.09 2.27 9.10
C ALA A 120 -15.69 3.56 9.67
N LYS A 121 -16.77 4.08 9.07
CA LYS A 121 -17.40 5.32 9.55
C LYS A 121 -18.10 5.16 10.90
N ILE A 122 -18.54 3.95 11.25
CA ILE A 122 -19.07 3.65 12.58
C ILE A 122 -17.94 3.68 13.63
N VAL A 123 -16.78 3.11 13.32
CA VAL A 123 -15.66 2.99 14.26
C VAL A 123 -14.85 4.29 14.36
N GLU A 124 -14.66 4.98 13.24
CA GLU A 124 -13.92 6.23 13.10
C GLU A 124 -14.85 7.31 12.50
N PRO A 125 -15.70 7.95 13.32
CA PRO A 125 -16.73 8.88 12.84
C PRO A 125 -16.20 10.28 12.45
N GLY A 126 -14.92 10.55 12.76
CA GLY A 126 -14.22 11.82 12.45
C GLY A 126 -14.15 12.16 10.97
#